data_AF-A0A8J6U6H3-F1
#
_entry.id   AF-A0A8J6U6H3-F1
#
_cell.length_a   1.000
_cell.length_b   1.000
_cell.length_c   1.000
_cell.angle_alpha   90.00
_cell.angle_beta   90.00
_cell.angle_gamma   90.00
#
_symmetry.space_group_name_H-M   'P 1'
#
loop_
_entity.id
_entity.type
_entity.pdbx_description
1 polymer ?
#
loop_
_entity_poly.entity_id
_entity_poly.type
_entity_poly.pdbx_seq_one_letter_code
_entity_poly.pdbx_strand_id
1 'polypeptide(L)' 'ASLFIASAMGTPMSIPEQIGLMIFMIIASKGAAGVTGAGLATLAGGLSAYRPDLVNGVGVIVGIDRFMSEARAVTN' A
#
# COMPACT_ATOMS: atom_id res chain seq x y z
N ALA A 1 -3.13 3.36 2.09
CA ALA A 1 -2.14 2.54 2.82
C ALA A 1 -0.79 3.25 2.96
N SER A 2 -0.19 3.79 1.89
CA SER A 2 1.12 4.49 1.95
C SER A 2 1.18 5.67 2.93
N LEU A 3 0.17 6.55 2.93
CA LEU A 3 0.09 7.67 3.89
C LEU A 3 -0.05 7.20 5.34
N PHE A 4 -0.78 6.10 5.57
CA PHE A 4 -0.90 5.49 6.89
C PHE A 4 0.45 4.95 7.36
N ILE A 5 1.18 4.25 6.48
CA ILE A 5 2.54 3.76 6.77
C ILE A 5 3.47 4.93 7.10
N ALA A 6 3.46 5.99 6.28
CA ALA A 6 4.29 7.17 6.48
C ALA A 6 4.02 7.84 7.84
N SER A 7 2.75 7.96 8.22
CA SER A 7 2.32 8.51 9.51
C SER A 7 2.73 7.59 10.68
N ALA A 8 2.51 6.29 10.55
CA ALA A 8 2.87 5.30 11.58
C ALA A 8 4.39 5.20 11.81
N MET A 9 5.19 5.46 10.77
CA MET A 9 6.65 5.50 10.81
C MET A 9 7.21 6.85 11.31
N GLY A 10 6.36 7.85 11.55
CA GLY A 10 6.80 9.20 11.95
C GLY A 10 7.51 9.99 10.84
N THR A 11 7.42 9.53 9.60
CA THR A 11 8.13 10.09 8.44
C THR A 11 7.13 10.53 7.37
N PRO A 12 6.47 11.69 7.54
CA PRO A 12 5.44 12.15 6.62
C PRO A 12 5.98 12.29 5.18
N MET A 13 5.14 11.97 4.20
CA MET A 13 5.48 12.14 2.78
C MET A 13 5.32 13.59 2.36
N SER A 14 6.27 14.09 1.57
CA SER A 14 6.17 15.42 0.97
C SER A 14 5.12 15.45 -0.15
N ILE A 15 4.57 16.64 -0.46
CA ILE A 15 3.55 16.79 -1.51
C ILE A 15 4.00 16.22 -2.88
N PRO A 16 5.25 16.45 -3.35
CA PRO A 16 5.74 15.85 -4.59
C PRO A 16 5.74 14.31 -4.56
N GLU A 17 6.13 13.70 -3.45
CA GLU A 17 6.10 12.24 -3.28
C GLU A 17 4.67 11.71 -3.31
N GLN A 18 3.73 12.42 -2.68
CA GLN A 18 2.32 12.01 -2.67
C GLN A 18 1.72 12.06 -4.08
N ILE A 19 2.00 13.13 -4.83
CA ILE A 19 1.52 13.28 -6.21
C ILE A 19 2.16 12.22 -7.12
N GLY A 20 3.48 12.01 -7.02
CA GLY A 20 4.19 11.00 -7.79
C GLY A 20 3.65 9.59 -7.53
N LEU A 21 3.49 9.23 -6.25
CA LEU A 21 2.92 7.95 -5.86
C LEU A 21 1.47 7.80 -6.34
N MET A 22 0.67 8.87 -6.28
CA MET A 22 -0.72 8.85 -6.76
C MET A 22 -0.78 8.55 -8.27
N ILE A 23 0.03 9.23 -9.08
CA ILE A 23 0.10 8.99 -10.53
C ILE A 23 0.51 7.55 -10.81
N PHE A 24 1.53 7.04 -10.11
CA PHE A 24 1.95 5.65 -10.23
C PHE A 24 0.80 4.68 -9.89
N MET A 25 0.07 4.94 -8.80
CA MET A 25 -1.06 4.10 -8.38
C MET A 25 -2.20 4.09 -9.41
N ILE A 26 -2.48 5.23 -10.05
CA ILE A 26 -3.49 5.33 -11.11
C ILE A 26 -3.11 4.45 -12.31
N ILE A 27 -1.84 4.47 -12.71
CA ILE A 27 -1.33 3.66 -13.83
C ILE A 27 -1.35 2.17 -13.44
N ALA A 28 -0.78 1.84 -12.29
CA ALA A 28 -0.66 0.47 -11.83
C ALA A 28 -2.02 -0.19 -11.56
N SER A 29 -3.04 0.58 -11.16
CA SER A 29 -4.42 0.10 -10.97
C SER A 29 -5.00 -0.55 -12.23
N LYS A 30 -4.58 -0.14 -13.44
CA LYS A 30 -5.06 -0.75 -14.68
C LYS A 30 -4.40 -2.10 -14.96
N GLY A 31 -3.15 -2.29 -14.54
CA GLY A 31 -2.43 -3.56 -14.63
C GLY A 31 -2.79 -4.56 -13.53
N ALA A 32 -3.33 -4.07 -12.41
CA ALA A 32 -3.74 -4.89 -11.27
C ALA A 32 -5.13 -5.56 -11.44
N ALA A 33 -5.91 -5.18 -12.46
CA ALA A 33 -7.25 -5.71 -12.69
C ALA A 33 -7.18 -7.20 -13.09
N GLY A 34 -7.62 -8.09 -12.18
CA GLY A 34 -7.75 -9.52 -12.44
C GLY A 34 -6.71 -10.41 -11.77
N VAL A 35 -5.75 -9.85 -11.04
CA VAL A 35 -4.75 -10.64 -10.29
C VAL A 35 -4.96 -10.49 -8.79
N THR A 36 -5.22 -11.60 -8.12
CA THR A 36 -5.36 -11.65 -6.66
C THR A 36 -4.07 -11.17 -5.99
N GLY A 37 -4.17 -10.25 -5.02
CA GLY A 37 -3.02 -9.69 -4.31
C GLY A 37 -2.26 -8.57 -5.04
N ALA A 38 -2.68 -8.18 -6.24
CA ALA A 38 -2.01 -7.11 -7.01
C ALA A 38 -2.01 -5.75 -6.32
N GLY A 39 -2.99 -5.47 -5.44
CA GLY A 39 -3.03 -4.23 -4.65
C GLY A 39 -1.85 -4.10 -3.68
N LEU A 40 -1.47 -5.17 -3.00
CA LEU A 40 -0.32 -5.18 -2.08
C LEU A 40 1.01 -5.12 -2.83
N ALA A 41 1.12 -5.83 -3.95
CA ALA A 41 2.29 -5.77 -4.82
C ALA A 41 2.49 -4.36 -5.40
N THR A 42 1.40 -3.71 -5.81
CA THR A 42 1.41 -2.33 -6.33
C THR A 42 1.81 -1.35 -5.22
N LEU A 43 1.28 -1.50 -4.01
CA LEU A 43 1.65 -0.71 -2.84
C LEU A 43 3.17 -0.81 -2.55
N ALA A 44 3.70 -2.03 -2.50
CA ALA A 44 5.13 -2.27 -2.27
C ALA A 44 5.99 -1.67 -3.39
N GLY A 45 5.57 -1.84 -4.65
CA GLY A 45 6.25 -1.25 -5.81
C GLY A 45 6.26 0.28 -5.80
N GLY A 46 5.13 0.90 -5.46
CA GLY A 46 5.01 2.35 -5.36
C GLY A 46 5.86 2.93 -4.22
N LEU A 47 5.86 2.29 -3.06
CA LEU A 47 6.75 2.69 -1.96
C LEU A 47 8.22 2.48 -2.34
N SER A 48 8.58 1.37 -2.98
CA SER A 48 9.96 1.15 -3.45
C SER A 48 10.44 2.25 -4.42
N ALA A 49 9.56 2.74 -5.30
CA ALA A 49 9.90 3.75 -6.29
C ALA A 49 10.02 5.18 -5.71
N TYR A 50 9.18 5.54 -4.72
CA TYR A 50 9.11 6.93 -4.22
C TYR A 50 9.63 7.10 -2.79
N ARG A 51 9.52 6.07 -1.94
CA ARG A 51 9.89 6.08 -0.52
C ARG A 51 10.34 4.67 -0.05
N PRO A 52 11.51 4.20 -0.51
CA PRO A 52 11.99 2.84 -0.21
C PRO A 52 12.17 2.59 1.30
N ASP A 53 12.41 3.65 2.08
CA ASP A 53 12.45 3.65 3.55
C ASP A 53 11.14 3.16 4.20
N LEU A 54 10.00 3.36 3.53
CA LEU A 54 8.67 2.98 4.02
C LEU A 54 8.24 1.56 3.65
N VAL A 55 9.00 0.85 2.81
CA VAL A 55 8.63 -0.49 2.31
C VAL A 55 8.48 -1.49 3.46
N ASN A 56 9.27 -1.34 4.52
CA ASN A 56 9.18 -2.18 5.73
C ASN A 56 7.80 -2.10 6.40
N GLY A 57 7.08 -0.99 6.27
CA GLY A 57 5.74 -0.80 6.82
C GLY A 57 4.64 -1.53 6.05
N VAL A 58 4.92 -2.06 4.85
CA VAL A 58 3.94 -2.83 4.06
C VAL A 58 3.48 -4.08 4.82
N GLY A 59 4.37 -4.72 5.59
CA GLY A 59 4.03 -5.90 6.39
C GLY A 59 2.90 -5.66 7.40
N VAL A 60 2.82 -4.46 7.97
CA VAL A 60 1.74 -4.06 8.88
C VAL A 60 0.40 -4.05 8.15
N ILE A 61 0.36 -3.51 6.94
CA ILE A 61 -0.86 -3.49 6.11
C ILE A 61 -1.28 -4.90 5.73
N VAL A 62 -0.33 -5.78 5.37
CA VAL A 62 -0.62 -7.19 5.06
C VAL A 62 -1.24 -7.90 6.27
N GLY A 63 -0.69 -7.67 7.46
CA GLY A 63 -1.22 -8.23 8.71
C GLY A 63 -2.66 -7.78 8.98
N ILE A 64 -2.94 -6.48 8.81
CA ILE A 64 -4.29 -5.92 8.98
C ILE A 64 -5.25 -6.50 7.93
N ASP A 65 -4.85 -6.54 6.66
CA ASP A 65 -5.67 -7.08 5.57
C ASP A 65 -6.08 -8.53 5.84
N ARG A 66 -5.12 -9.36 6.26
CA ARG A 66 -5.36 -10.76 6.60
C ARG A 66 -6.28 -10.92 7.80
N PHE A 67 -6.06 -10.15 8.86
CA PHE A 67 -6.93 -10.15 10.04
C PHE A 67 -8.37 -9.74 9.70
N MET A 68 -8.53 -8.68 8.91
CA MET A 68 -9.86 -8.19 8.48
C MET A 68 -10.57 -9.19 7.56
N SER A 69 -9.82 -9.90 6.71
CA SER A 69 -10.35 -10.97 5.86
C SER A 69 -10.85 -12.16 6.69
N GLU A 70 -10.08 -12.59 7.70
CA GLU A 70 -10.48 -13.65 8.64
C GLU A 70 -11.69 -13.24 9.48
N ALA A 71 -11.72 -12.02 10.01
CA ALA A 71 -12.86 -11.50 10.76
C ALA A 71 -14.15 -11.50 9.91
N ARG A 72 -14.05 -11.08 8.64
CA ARG A 72 -15.18 -11.15 7.70
C ARG A 72 -15.64 -12.58 7.44
N ALA A 73 -14.70 -13.52 7.30
CA ALA A 73 -15.02 -14.93 7.05
C ALA A 73 -15.75 -15.60 8.23
N VAL A 74 -15.55 -15.12 9.46
CA VAL A 74 -16.29 -15.61 10.65
C VAL A 74 -17.71 -15.05 10.72
N THR A 75 -17.93 -13.85 10.17
CA THR A 75 -19.25 -13.18 10.18
C THR A 75 -20.16 -13.53 9.00
N ASN A 76 -19.64 -14.20 7.97
CA ASN A 76 -20.36 -14.55 6.75
C ASN A 76 -20.40 -16.07 6.57
#